data_AF-A0A0R0LUG0-F1
#
_entry.id   AF-A0A0R0LUG0-F1
#
_cell.length_a   1.000
_cell.length_b   1.000
_cell.length_c   1.000
_cell.angle_alpha   90.00
_cell.angle_beta   90.00
_cell.angle_gamma   90.00
#
_symmetry.space_group_name_H-M   'P 1'
#
loop_
_entity.id
_entity.type
_entity.pdbx_description
1 polymer ?
#
loop_
_entity_poly.entity_id
_entity_poly.type
_entity_poly.pdbx_seq_one_letter_code
_entity_poly.pdbx_strand_id
1 'polypeptide(L)'
;MSHILDTFDFQPVYLFLQKYGLEYKKEFCEKTFIRMCDDAPENPSFANNCSVRKIIEKSVKYLLKHEPSNVLCGGQQKARDMPQINSLENYHLNFSLKYLQYKDWSLFFKLIGNDLTEFVLKKCTIVQKIKDDLVMVVGSLRSFYAQNSRTSNYLLRDVLFYKIVNIKKI
;
A
#
# COMPACT_ATOMS: atom_id res chain seq x y z
N MET A 1 -5.77 -20.97 4.58
CA MET A 1 -5.18 -19.63 4.42
C MET A 1 -3.89 -19.79 3.62
N SER A 2 -3.52 -18.82 2.78
CA SER A 2 -2.22 -18.90 2.07
C SER A 2 -1.10 -18.85 3.11
N HIS A 3 -0.13 -19.78 3.03
CA HIS A 3 1.03 -19.88 3.95
C HIS A 3 1.74 -18.54 4.15
N ILE A 4 1.70 -17.65 3.14
CA ILE A 4 2.28 -16.31 3.20
C ILE A 4 1.59 -15.36 4.17
N LEU A 5 0.26 -15.44 4.29
CA LEU A 5 -0.45 -14.54 5.19
C LEU A 5 -0.03 -14.81 6.63
N ASP A 6 0.04 -16.09 7.01
CA ASP A 6 0.43 -16.52 8.34
C ASP A 6 1.93 -16.31 8.61
N THR A 7 2.80 -16.61 7.63
CA THR A 7 4.27 -16.46 7.78
C THR A 7 4.72 -15.04 8.02
N PHE A 8 3.95 -14.05 7.56
CA PHE A 8 4.31 -12.64 7.64
C PHE A 8 3.31 -11.80 8.43
N ASP A 9 2.56 -12.44 9.31
CA ASP A 9 1.64 -11.78 10.26
C ASP A 9 0.64 -10.85 9.60
N PHE A 10 0.15 -11.23 8.41
CA PHE A 10 -0.95 -10.52 7.78
C PHE A 10 -2.26 -10.88 8.45
N GLN A 11 -3.03 -9.85 8.76
CA GLN A 11 -4.36 -9.99 9.32
C GLN A 11 -5.40 -9.50 8.31
N PRO A 12 -6.60 -10.09 8.29
CA PRO A 12 -7.71 -9.51 7.54
C PRO A 12 -7.96 -8.05 7.96
N VAL A 13 -8.25 -7.16 7.00
CA VAL A 13 -8.42 -5.73 7.28
C VAL A 13 -9.61 -5.44 8.21
N TYR A 14 -10.57 -6.36 8.35
CA TYR A 14 -11.66 -6.17 9.31
C TYR A 14 -11.16 -6.09 10.76
N LEU A 15 -10.08 -6.81 11.11
CA LEU A 15 -9.49 -6.75 12.47
C LEU A 15 -8.87 -5.37 12.71
N PHE A 16 -8.23 -4.80 11.69
CA PHE A 16 -7.76 -3.41 11.73
C PHE A 16 -8.92 -2.43 11.92
N LEU A 17 -10.01 -2.59 11.18
CA LEU A 17 -11.18 -1.70 11.31
C LEU A 17 -11.84 -1.81 12.68
N GLN A 18 -11.96 -3.03 13.24
CA GLN A 18 -12.51 -3.28 14.56
C GLN A 18 -11.74 -2.56 15.68
N LYS A 19 -10.41 -2.46 15.58
CA LYS A 19 -9.57 -1.69 16.52
C LYS A 19 -10.05 -0.24 16.67
N TYR A 20 -10.63 0.32 15.61
CA TYR A 20 -11.12 1.70 15.55
C TYR A 20 -12.65 1.81 15.61
N GLY A 21 -13.36 0.73 15.90
CA GLY A 21 -14.83 0.71 15.92
C GLY A 21 -15.46 0.99 14.54
N LEU A 22 -14.75 0.65 13.45
CA LEU A 22 -15.21 0.87 12.08
C LEU A 22 -15.67 -0.43 11.42
N GLU A 23 -16.60 -0.30 10.48
CA GLU A 23 -17.06 -1.40 9.64
C GLU A 23 -17.02 -1.01 8.16
N TYR A 24 -16.76 -1.99 7.30
CA TYR A 24 -16.77 -1.78 5.85
C TYR A 24 -17.30 -3.02 5.12
N LYS A 25 -17.43 -2.92 3.80
CA LYS A 25 -17.98 -3.98 2.95
C LYS A 25 -17.26 -5.31 3.21
N LYS A 26 -18.04 -6.34 3.54
CA LYS A 26 -17.55 -7.70 3.82
C LYS A 26 -16.65 -8.24 2.71
N GLU A 27 -17.08 -8.12 1.45
CA GLU A 27 -16.31 -8.60 0.29
C GLU A 27 -14.92 -7.95 0.18
N PHE A 28 -14.84 -6.64 0.43
CA PHE A 28 -13.55 -5.95 0.46
C PHE A 28 -12.67 -6.49 1.59
N CYS A 29 -13.26 -6.69 2.77
CA CYS A 29 -12.52 -7.11 3.95
C CYS A 29 -12.00 -8.56 3.85
N GLU A 30 -12.77 -9.46 3.25
CA GLU A 30 -12.40 -10.86 3.05
C GLU A 30 -11.25 -11.04 2.05
N LYS A 31 -11.09 -10.09 1.14
CA LYS A 31 -10.04 -10.11 0.12
C LYS A 31 -8.81 -9.30 0.51
N THR A 32 -8.86 -8.50 1.57
CA THR A 32 -7.80 -7.52 1.89
C THR A 32 -7.15 -7.85 3.20
N PHE A 33 -5.82 -7.94 3.18
CA PHE A 33 -5.01 -8.26 4.34
C PHE A 33 -3.98 -7.18 4.57
N ILE A 34 -3.78 -6.84 5.83
CA ILE A 34 -2.90 -5.78 6.29
C ILE A 34 -1.93 -6.36 7.31
N ARG A 35 -0.68 -5.95 7.18
CA ARG A 35 0.36 -6.11 8.18
C ARG A 35 0.68 -4.73 8.72
N MET A 36 0.39 -4.53 10.00
CA MET A 36 0.67 -3.28 10.71
C MET A 36 2.07 -3.30 11.31
N CYS A 37 2.63 -2.11 11.57
CA CYS A 37 3.72 -1.94 12.52
C CYS A 37 3.17 -1.59 13.91
N ASP A 38 3.98 -1.77 14.94
CA ASP A 38 3.57 -1.57 16.34
C ASP A 38 3.15 -0.11 16.64
N ASP A 39 3.65 0.86 15.87
CA ASP A 39 3.38 2.29 16.03
C ASP A 39 2.01 2.75 15.44
N ALA A 40 0.97 1.92 15.53
CA ALA A 40 -0.35 2.27 15.02
C ALA A 40 -1.02 3.36 15.89
N PRO A 41 -1.57 4.45 15.29
CA PRO A 41 -2.21 5.52 16.06
C PRO A 41 -3.33 4.99 16.97
N GLU A 42 -3.36 5.39 18.23
CA GLU A 42 -4.40 4.96 19.17
C GLU A 42 -5.70 5.75 18.98
N ASN A 43 -5.60 7.08 18.81
CA ASN A 43 -6.74 7.99 18.68
C ASN A 43 -6.63 8.83 17.40
N PRO A 44 -6.79 8.23 16.21
CA PRO A 44 -6.69 8.96 14.95
C PRO A 44 -7.90 9.87 14.72
N SER A 45 -7.70 10.96 13.97
CA SER A 45 -8.81 11.73 13.44
C SER A 45 -9.40 11.06 12.20
N PHE A 46 -10.72 10.88 12.19
CA PHE A 46 -11.48 10.43 11.02
C PHE A 46 -11.85 11.57 10.05
N ALA A 47 -11.26 12.75 10.23
CA ALA A 47 -11.52 13.89 9.37
C ALA A 47 -11.01 13.66 7.93
N ASN A 48 -11.80 14.09 6.96
CA ASN A 48 -11.54 13.94 5.53
C ASN A 48 -11.21 15.29 4.87
N ASN A 49 -10.20 15.98 5.41
CA ASN A 49 -9.87 17.35 5.03
C ASN A 49 -9.11 17.45 3.68
N CYS A 50 -8.83 16.32 3.04
CA CYS A 50 -8.04 16.24 1.81
C CYS A 50 -8.62 15.18 0.88
N SER A 51 -8.41 15.35 -0.42
CA SER A 51 -8.75 14.28 -1.38
C SER A 51 -7.80 13.09 -1.19
N VAL A 52 -8.31 11.88 -1.41
CA VAL A 52 -7.52 10.64 -1.40
C VAL A 52 -6.27 10.76 -2.26
N ARG A 53 -6.41 11.36 -3.46
CA ARG A 53 -5.28 11.64 -4.35
C ARG A 53 -4.19 12.48 -3.69
N LYS A 54 -4.54 13.56 -2.99
CA LYS A 54 -3.57 14.43 -2.30
C LYS A 54 -2.85 13.71 -1.17
N ILE A 55 -3.55 12.84 -0.44
CA ILE A 55 -2.97 12.03 0.63
C ILE A 55 -1.99 10.99 0.07
N ILE A 56 -2.36 10.34 -1.03
CA ILE A 56 -1.48 9.42 -1.76
C ILE A 56 -0.23 10.16 -2.24
N GLU A 57 -0.37 11.31 -2.91
CA GLU A 57 0.76 12.12 -3.38
C GLU A 57 1.70 12.55 -2.23
N LYS A 58 1.14 12.98 -1.09
CA LYS A 58 1.91 13.31 0.12
C LYS A 58 2.65 12.09 0.67
N SER A 59 2.01 10.93 0.67
CA SER A 59 2.61 9.67 1.15
C SER A 59 3.72 9.18 0.22
N VAL A 60 3.54 9.27 -1.10
CA VAL A 60 4.58 8.93 -2.09
C VAL A 60 5.80 9.83 -1.93
N LYS A 61 5.63 11.14 -1.74
CA LYS A 61 6.76 12.07 -1.50
C LYS A 61 7.57 11.70 -0.26
N TYR A 62 6.88 11.30 0.81
CA TYR A 62 7.52 10.80 2.02
C TYR A 62 8.29 9.50 1.73
N LEU A 63 7.64 8.52 1.11
CA LEU A 63 8.22 7.22 0.81
C LEU A 63 9.44 7.33 -0.13
N LEU A 64 9.43 8.21 -1.13
CA LEU A 64 10.60 8.42 -2.00
C LEU A 64 11.86 8.86 -1.23
N LYS A 65 11.70 9.51 -0.07
CA LYS A 65 12.82 9.94 0.77
C LYS A 65 13.23 8.86 1.77
N HIS A 66 12.27 8.11 2.32
CA HIS A 66 12.48 7.24 3.47
C HIS A 66 12.46 5.74 3.15
N GLU A 67 11.62 5.32 2.20
CA GLU A 67 11.36 3.93 1.83
C GLU A 67 11.17 3.80 0.29
N PRO A 68 12.19 4.12 -0.53
CA PRO A 68 12.05 4.18 -1.98
C PRO A 68 11.76 2.81 -2.63
N SER A 69 11.92 1.71 -1.89
CA SER A 69 11.55 0.36 -2.33
C SER A 69 10.07 0.04 -2.13
N ASN A 70 9.26 0.96 -1.63
CA ASN A 70 7.81 0.79 -1.52
C ASN A 70 7.16 0.73 -2.92
N VAL A 71 6.17 -0.15 -3.11
CA VAL A 71 5.47 -0.32 -4.40
C VAL A 71 4.83 0.98 -4.91
N LEU A 72 4.45 1.88 -4.01
CA LEU A 72 3.91 3.20 -4.35
C LEU A 72 4.94 4.15 -4.98
N CYS A 73 6.23 3.89 -4.80
CA CYS A 73 7.32 4.67 -5.41
C CYS A 73 7.68 4.19 -6.83
N GLY A 74 7.14 3.05 -7.29
CA GLY A 74 7.42 2.52 -8.62
C GLY A 74 7.14 3.54 -9.72
N GLY A 75 8.13 3.84 -10.56
CA GLY A 75 7.99 4.77 -11.69
C GLY A 75 7.92 6.27 -11.30
N GLN A 76 8.25 6.62 -10.05
CA GLN A 76 8.26 7.99 -9.54
C GLN A 76 9.70 8.46 -9.29
N GLN A 77 10.04 9.69 -9.68
CA GLN A 77 11.22 10.41 -9.18
C GLN A 77 10.83 11.81 -8.70
N LYS A 78 11.63 12.36 -7.79
CA LYS A 78 11.57 13.80 -7.50
C LYS A 78 12.11 14.54 -8.72
N ALA A 79 11.39 15.56 -9.19
CA ALA A 79 11.89 16.46 -10.23
C ALA A 79 13.27 17.00 -9.81
N ARG A 80 14.30 16.79 -10.64
CA ARG A 80 15.67 17.22 -10.31
C ARG A 80 15.89 18.71 -10.51
N ASP A 81 15.08 19.32 -11.38
CA ASP A 81 15.40 20.63 -11.95
C ASP A 81 14.57 21.79 -11.38
N MET A 82 13.68 21.55 -10.41
CA MET A 82 12.96 22.61 -9.71
C MET A 82 12.86 22.36 -8.20
N PRO A 83 13.88 22.75 -7.41
CA PRO A 83 13.90 22.55 -5.95
C PRO A 83 12.73 23.21 -5.21
N GLN A 84 12.11 24.23 -5.81
CA GLN A 84 11.04 25.02 -5.22
C GLN A 84 9.64 24.45 -5.46
N ILE A 85 9.49 23.55 -6.44
CA ILE A 85 8.22 22.89 -6.74
C ILE A 85 8.37 21.44 -6.28
N ASN A 86 7.69 21.08 -5.20
CA ASN A 86 7.51 19.69 -4.77
C ASN A 86 6.64 18.92 -5.81
N SER A 87 6.99 18.90 -7.09
CA SER A 87 6.29 18.13 -8.12
C SER A 87 6.85 16.72 -8.18
N LEU A 88 5.96 15.73 -8.26
CA LEU A 88 6.30 14.34 -8.58
C LEU A 88 6.33 14.23 -10.09
N GLU A 89 7.43 13.75 -10.65
CA GLU A 89 7.49 13.38 -12.07
C GLU A 89 7.14 11.90 -12.22
N ASN A 90 6.08 11.64 -12.97
CA ASN A 90 5.60 10.30 -13.28
C ASN A 90 6.28 9.83 -14.57
N TYR A 91 7.30 8.99 -14.46
CA TYR A 91 7.97 8.41 -15.63
C TYR A 91 7.25 7.15 -16.14
N HIS A 92 6.53 6.44 -15.26
CA HIS A 92 5.75 5.25 -15.62
C HIS A 92 4.43 5.15 -14.85
N LEU A 93 3.46 4.45 -15.44
CA LEU A 93 2.16 4.13 -14.86
C LEU A 93 2.32 3.23 -13.63
N ASN A 94 2.14 3.76 -12.42
CA ASN A 94 2.15 2.94 -11.21
C ASN A 94 0.78 2.27 -10.99
N PHE A 95 0.73 0.94 -11.10
CA PHE A 95 -0.50 0.17 -10.91
C PHE A 95 -1.13 0.44 -9.54
N SER A 96 -0.35 0.35 -8.46
CA SER A 96 -0.85 0.56 -7.10
C SER A 96 -1.44 1.97 -6.93
N LEU A 97 -0.79 3.02 -7.44
CA LEU A 97 -1.33 4.39 -7.37
C LEU A 97 -2.66 4.53 -8.11
N LYS A 98 -2.80 3.90 -9.29
CA LYS A 98 -4.06 3.90 -10.04
C LYS A 98 -5.13 3.06 -9.34
N TYR A 99 -4.74 1.90 -8.80
CA TYR A 99 -5.63 0.96 -8.15
C TYR A 99 -6.23 1.52 -6.86
N LEU A 100 -5.41 2.21 -6.07
CA LEU A 100 -5.84 2.90 -4.85
C LEU A 100 -6.77 4.10 -5.11
N GLN A 101 -6.82 4.61 -6.34
CA GLN A 101 -7.76 5.66 -6.76
C GLN A 101 -9.09 5.09 -7.25
N TYR A 102 -9.27 3.77 -7.33
CA TYR A 102 -10.56 3.18 -7.63
C TYR A 102 -11.57 3.41 -6.50
N LYS A 103 -12.86 3.30 -6.85
CA LYS A 103 -13.98 3.68 -6.00
C LYS A 103 -13.93 3.02 -4.62
N ASP A 104 -13.68 1.71 -4.55
CA ASP A 104 -13.70 0.99 -3.28
C ASP A 104 -12.53 1.36 -2.36
N TRP A 105 -11.32 1.53 -2.90
CA TRP A 105 -10.18 2.02 -2.14
C TRP A 105 -10.37 3.48 -1.70
N SER A 106 -10.90 4.32 -2.57
CA SER A 106 -11.19 5.71 -2.24
C SER A 106 -12.24 5.84 -1.13
N LEU A 107 -13.26 4.98 -1.14
CA LEU A 107 -14.28 4.93 -0.08
C LEU A 107 -13.69 4.36 1.22
N PHE A 108 -12.84 3.34 1.14
CA PHE A 108 -12.11 2.81 2.30
C PHE A 108 -11.23 3.88 2.95
N PHE A 109 -10.46 4.64 2.18
CA PHE A 109 -9.64 5.73 2.73
C PHE A 109 -10.46 6.86 3.34
N LYS A 110 -11.62 7.17 2.75
CA LYS A 110 -12.55 8.12 3.34
C LYS A 110 -13.12 7.62 4.67
N LEU A 111 -13.42 6.33 4.78
CA LEU A 111 -13.92 5.74 6.02
C LEU A 111 -12.91 5.88 7.17
N ILE A 112 -11.65 5.54 6.92
CA ILE A 112 -10.61 5.53 7.96
C ILE A 112 -10.03 6.93 8.24
N GLY A 113 -10.38 7.92 7.43
CA GLY A 113 -9.90 9.30 7.56
C GLY A 113 -8.44 9.50 7.15
N ASN A 114 -8.02 10.76 7.16
CA ASN A 114 -6.71 11.15 6.65
C ASN A 114 -5.55 10.55 7.44
N ASP A 115 -5.64 10.53 8.78
CA ASP A 115 -4.54 10.12 9.65
C ASP A 115 -4.21 8.64 9.47
N LEU A 116 -5.22 7.77 9.53
CA LEU A 116 -5.04 6.35 9.29
C LEU A 116 -4.68 6.05 7.84
N THR A 117 -5.21 6.81 6.88
CA THR A 117 -4.79 6.67 5.47
C THR A 117 -3.30 6.94 5.31
N GLU A 118 -2.78 8.02 5.89
CA GLU A 118 -1.34 8.31 5.84
C GLU A 118 -0.51 7.23 6.55
N PHE A 119 -0.97 6.75 7.71
CA PHE A 119 -0.31 5.66 8.42
C PHE A 119 -0.25 4.38 7.58
N VAL A 120 -1.40 3.95 7.04
CA VAL A 120 -1.53 2.77 6.19
C VAL A 120 -0.58 2.85 4.99
N LEU A 121 -0.60 3.97 4.26
CA LEU A 121 0.21 4.13 3.05
C LEU A 121 1.72 4.16 3.33
N LYS A 122 2.13 4.73 4.48
CA LYS A 122 3.56 4.95 4.79
C LYS A 122 4.20 3.82 5.59
N LYS A 123 3.42 3.12 6.42
CA LYS A 123 3.95 2.24 7.48
C LYS A 123 3.42 0.82 7.43
N CYS A 124 2.27 0.58 6.79
CA CYS A 124 1.72 -0.77 6.67
C CYS A 124 2.14 -1.45 5.37
N THR A 125 1.99 -2.77 5.34
CA THR A 125 1.93 -3.53 4.09
C THR A 125 0.53 -4.04 3.87
N ILE A 126 0.00 -3.88 2.66
CA ILE A 126 -1.31 -4.39 2.28
C ILE A 126 -1.16 -5.30 1.06
N VAL A 127 -1.76 -6.47 1.17
CA VAL A 127 -2.00 -7.37 0.05
C VAL A 127 -3.50 -7.54 -0.15
N GLN A 128 -3.93 -7.66 -1.40
CA GLN A 128 -5.32 -7.93 -1.74
C GLN A 128 -5.40 -9.12 -2.68
N LYS A 129 -6.35 -10.03 -2.43
CA LYS A 129 -6.67 -11.13 -3.32
C LYS A 129 -7.43 -10.61 -4.53
N ILE A 130 -6.81 -10.66 -5.70
CA ILE A 130 -7.40 -10.28 -6.98
C ILE A 130 -7.45 -11.53 -7.84
N LYS A 131 -8.66 -12.04 -8.10
CA LYS A 131 -8.89 -13.40 -8.63
C LYS A 131 -8.27 -14.44 -7.69
N ASP A 132 -7.28 -15.19 -8.16
CA ASP A 132 -6.61 -16.24 -7.40
C ASP A 132 -5.24 -15.81 -6.84
N ASP A 133 -4.79 -14.60 -7.20
CA ASP A 133 -3.46 -14.09 -6.83
C ASP A 133 -3.52 -13.11 -5.65
N LEU A 134 -2.51 -13.17 -4.79
CA LEU A 134 -2.25 -12.12 -3.80
C LEU A 134 -1.39 -11.03 -4.44
N VAL A 135 -1.90 -9.80 -4.45
CA VAL A 135 -1.23 -8.64 -5.02
C VAL A 135 -0.89 -7.65 -3.93
N MET A 136 0.39 -7.27 -3.82
CA MET A 136 0.81 -6.20 -2.91
C MET A 136 0.40 -4.85 -3.48
N VAL A 137 -0.47 -4.15 -2.74
CA VAL A 137 -1.00 -2.83 -3.14
C VAL A 137 -0.33 -1.68 -2.38
N VAL A 138 0.19 -1.93 -1.17
CA VAL A 138 0.94 -0.96 -0.35
C VAL A 138 2.07 -1.70 0.36
N GLY A 139 3.23 -1.07 0.54
CA GLY A 139 4.35 -1.62 1.32
C GLY A 139 5.58 -1.93 0.45
N SER A 140 6.59 -2.57 1.03
CA SER A 140 7.83 -2.93 0.34
C SER A 140 8.20 -4.38 0.57
N LEU A 141 8.82 -5.03 -0.42
CA LEU A 141 9.38 -6.37 -0.25
C LEU A 141 10.56 -6.43 0.73
N ARG A 142 11.28 -5.33 0.93
CA ARG A 142 12.43 -5.30 1.83
C ARG A 142 12.06 -5.65 3.27
N SER A 143 10.85 -5.28 3.71
CA SER A 143 10.37 -5.62 5.06
C SER A 143 10.21 -7.13 5.26
N PHE A 144 10.09 -7.92 4.18
CA PHE A 144 10.02 -9.38 4.22
C PHE A 144 11.40 -10.03 4.18
N TYR A 145 12.32 -9.50 3.36
CA TYR A 145 13.67 -10.05 3.23
C TYR A 145 14.52 -9.88 4.49
N ALA A 146 14.34 -8.78 5.24
CA ALA A 146 15.07 -8.55 6.48
C ALA A 146 14.74 -9.57 7.57
N GLN A 147 13.56 -10.21 7.50
CA GLN A 147 13.12 -11.19 8.49
C GLN A 147 13.46 -12.64 8.12
N ASN A 148 13.78 -12.92 6.85
CA ASN A 148 13.94 -14.29 6.38
C ASN A 148 14.85 -14.38 5.13
N SER A 149 16.12 -14.74 5.34
CA SER A 149 17.12 -14.90 4.26
C SER A 149 16.91 -16.13 3.36
N ARG A 150 16.00 -17.05 3.72
CA ARG A 150 15.72 -18.29 2.96
C ARG A 150 14.40 -18.30 2.18
N THR A 151 13.47 -17.39 2.46
CA THR A 151 12.08 -17.44 1.94
C THR A 151 11.88 -16.59 0.68
N SER A 152 12.95 -15.98 0.16
CA SER A 152 12.91 -15.00 -0.93
C SER A 152 12.32 -15.55 -2.24
N ASN A 153 12.58 -16.82 -2.54
CA ASN A 153 12.19 -17.44 -3.80
C ASN A 153 10.72 -17.88 -3.82
N TYR A 154 10.10 -18.12 -2.66
CA TYR A 154 8.68 -18.49 -2.55
C TYR A 154 7.77 -17.25 -2.64
N LEU A 155 8.18 -16.15 -1.99
CA LEU A 155 7.48 -14.86 -2.02
C LEU A 155 7.23 -14.33 -3.44
N LEU A 156 8.19 -14.50 -4.36
CA LEU A 156 8.08 -14.06 -5.74
C LEU A 156 7.07 -14.87 -6.58
N ARG A 157 6.74 -16.10 -6.17
CA ARG A 157 5.82 -16.98 -6.91
C ARG A 157 4.36 -16.82 -6.48
N ASP A 158 4.12 -16.65 -5.19
CA ASP A 158 2.77 -16.65 -4.62
C ASP A 158 2.20 -15.23 -4.39
N VAL A 159 3.06 -14.21 -4.37
CA VAL A 159 2.66 -12.79 -4.40
C VAL A 159 3.10 -12.20 -5.73
N LEU A 160 2.14 -11.92 -6.61
CA LEU A 160 2.44 -11.22 -7.86
C LEU A 160 2.72 -9.75 -7.55
N PHE A 161 4.00 -9.41 -7.65
CA PHE A 161 4.42 -8.02 -7.79
C PHE A 161 4.21 -7.65 -9.23
N TYR A 162 3.26 -6.76 -9.52
CA TYR A 162 3.25 -6.05 -10.79
C TYR A 162 4.43 -5.07 -10.82
N LYS A 163 5.66 -5.60 -10.84
CA LYS A 163 6.76 -4.96 -11.56
C LYS A 163 6.29 -5.06 -13.00
N ILE A 164 5.82 -3.93 -13.54
CA ILE A 164 5.42 -3.79 -14.95
C ILE A 164 6.45 -4.55 -15.77
N VAL A 165 6.06 -5.73 -16.25
CA VAL A 165 6.83 -6.43 -17.25
C VAL A 165 6.65 -5.56 -18.48
N ASN A 166 7.69 -4.78 -18.75
CA ASN A 166 8.08 -4.14 -20.00
C ASN A 166 7.04 -4.26 -21.13
N ILE A 167 6.68 -3.15 -21.77
CA ILE A 167 7.48 -2.71 -22.94
C ILE A 167 7.95 -3.95 -23.73
N LYS A 168 7.01 -4.64 -24.37
CA LYS A 168 7.29 -5.17 -25.69
C LYS A 168 6.47 -4.35 -26.66
N LYS A 169 7.21 -3.52 -27.41
CA LYS A 169 6.86 -3.18 -28.78
C LYS A 169 6.31 -4.45 -29.45
N ILE A 170 5.13 -4.33 -30.05
CA ILE A 170 4.93 -4.78 -31.42
C ILE A 170 4.50 -3.53 -32.17
#